data_AF-A0A8S4C004-F1
#
_entry.id   AF-A0A8S4C004-F1
#
_cell.length_a   1.000
_cell.length_b   1.000
_cell.length_c   1.000
_cell.angle_alpha   90.00
_cell.angle_beta   90.00
_cell.angle_gamma   90.00
#
_symmetry.space_group_name_H-M   'P 1'
#
loop_
_entity.id
_entity.type
_entity.pdbx_description
1 polymer ?
#
loop_
_entity_poly.entity_id
_entity_poly.type
_entity_poly.pdbx_seq_one_letter_code
_entity_poly.pdbx_strand_id
1 'polypeptide(L)'
;MEELDEMTVSVLNAASIDEALLHSLSRDDLRDLFPGPENFLRSKQLWALISQEGENAALPDKAGPGERGTVSSLQGSPPVYPHTSTPVVKKTPRKTLQLPSPPEYVIYTDTELELARKHHFEMAHTGREGESAM
;
A
#
# COMPACT_ATOMS: atom_id res chain seq x y z
N MET A 1 -13.92 -14.43 0.83
CA MET A 1 -12.56 -14.38 1.41
C MET A 1 -11.55 -15.46 0.91
N GLU A 2 -11.92 -16.47 0.10
CA GLU A 2 -11.05 -17.62 -0.27
C GLU A 2 -9.95 -17.34 -1.32
N GLU A 3 -10.02 -16.22 -2.06
CA GLU A 3 -9.03 -15.84 -3.08
C GLU A 3 -7.86 -15.00 -2.52
N LEU A 4 -7.95 -14.60 -1.25
CA LEU A 4 -6.92 -13.78 -0.60
C LEU A 4 -5.81 -14.65 -0.01
N ASP A 5 -4.57 -14.14 -0.11
CA ASP A 5 -3.38 -14.75 0.51
C ASP A 5 -3.57 -14.92 2.03
N GLU A 6 -3.05 -16.00 2.62
CA GLU A 6 -3.22 -16.35 4.04
C GLU A 6 -2.75 -15.21 4.97
N MET A 7 -1.67 -14.54 4.59
CA MET A 7 -1.17 -13.35 5.28
C MET A 7 -2.17 -12.19 5.24
N THR A 8 -2.85 -11.98 4.11
CA THR A 8 -3.85 -10.91 3.93
C THR A 8 -5.05 -11.17 4.81
N VAL A 9 -5.55 -12.42 4.85
CA VAL A 9 -6.66 -12.82 5.73
C VAL A 9 -6.29 -12.64 7.20
N SER A 10 -5.07 -13.02 7.58
CA SER A 10 -4.58 -12.88 8.95
C SER A 10 -4.51 -11.42 9.40
N VAL A 11 -4.04 -10.51 8.53
CA VAL A 11 -3.95 -9.07 8.81
C VAL A 11 -5.34 -8.45 8.95
N LEU A 12 -6.27 -8.78 8.04
CA LEU A 12 -7.64 -8.27 8.11
C LEU A 12 -8.36 -8.75 9.38
N ASN A 13 -8.18 -10.02 9.74
CA ASN A 13 -8.74 -10.57 10.98
C ASN A 13 -8.13 -9.92 12.23
N ALA A 14 -6.81 -9.70 12.26
CA ALA A 14 -6.15 -8.99 13.36
C ALA A 14 -6.65 -7.55 13.51
N ALA A 15 -6.99 -6.89 12.40
CA ALA A 15 -7.59 -5.57 12.37
C ALA A 15 -9.12 -5.57 12.62
N SER A 16 -9.72 -6.73 12.88
CA SER A 16 -11.17 -6.90 13.05
C SER A 16 -11.99 -6.39 11.86
N ILE A 17 -11.47 -6.56 10.65
CA ILE A 17 -12.12 -6.15 9.39
C ILE A 17 -12.89 -7.35 8.84
N ASP A 18 -14.21 -7.20 8.74
CA ASP A 18 -15.12 -8.16 8.11
C ASP A 18 -15.35 -7.82 6.62
N GLU A 19 -16.06 -8.70 5.90
CA GLU A 19 -16.35 -8.50 4.47
C GLU A 19 -17.17 -7.21 4.22
N ALA A 20 -18.00 -6.79 5.18
CA ALA A 20 -18.79 -5.58 5.08
C ALA A 20 -17.92 -4.30 5.17
N LEU A 21 -16.96 -4.29 6.10
CA LEU A 21 -15.99 -3.20 6.26
C LEU A 21 -14.94 -3.20 5.16
N LEU A 22 -14.72 -4.32 4.47
CA LEU A 22 -13.77 -4.39 3.37
C LEU A 22 -14.07 -3.37 2.25
N HIS A 23 -15.35 -3.10 1.99
CA HIS A 23 -15.80 -2.12 1.00
C HIS A 23 -15.70 -0.67 1.46
N SER A 24 -15.54 -0.41 2.77
CA SER A 24 -15.35 0.94 3.30
C SER A 24 -13.89 1.35 3.42
N LEU A 25 -12.96 0.42 3.20
CA LEU A 25 -11.53 0.69 3.25
C LEU A 25 -11.13 1.68 2.16
N SER A 26 -10.39 2.70 2.57
CA SER A 26 -9.72 3.63 1.67
C SER A 26 -8.37 3.10 1.23
N ARG A 27 -7.78 3.79 0.25
CA ARG A 27 -6.43 3.47 -0.23
C ARG A 27 -5.36 3.74 0.84
N ASP A 28 -5.60 4.65 1.76
CA ASP A 28 -4.68 4.93 2.87
C ASP A 28 -4.84 3.90 3.99
N ASP A 29 -6.06 3.43 4.29
CA ASP A 29 -6.27 2.32 5.23
C ASP A 29 -5.53 1.05 4.77
N LEU A 30 -5.53 0.76 3.47
CA LEU A 30 -4.75 -0.34 2.91
C LEU A 30 -3.24 -0.13 3.00
N ARG A 31 -2.75 1.11 3.04
CA ARG A 31 -1.32 1.38 3.26
C ARG A 31 -0.93 1.18 4.72
N ASP A 32 -1.83 1.50 5.64
CA ASP A 32 -1.60 1.34 7.07
C ASP A 32 -1.67 -0.14 7.48
N LEU A 33 -2.60 -0.91 6.90
CA LEU A 33 -2.71 -2.36 7.12
C LEU A 33 -1.53 -3.13 6.52
N PHE A 34 -0.98 -2.65 5.40
CA PHE A 34 0.07 -3.32 4.65
C PHE A 34 1.28 -2.41 4.45
N PRO A 35 2.02 -2.09 5.54
CA PRO A 35 3.20 -1.24 5.44
C PRO A 35 4.32 -1.95 4.67
N GLY A 36 5.22 -1.16 4.08
CA GLY A 36 6.43 -1.66 3.43
C GLY A 36 6.28 -2.08 1.96
N PRO A 37 7.37 -2.06 1.18
CA PRO A 37 7.36 -2.39 -0.25
C PRO A 37 7.00 -3.85 -0.55
N GLU A 38 7.24 -4.77 0.40
CA GLU A 38 6.93 -6.19 0.30
C GLU A 38 5.42 -6.48 0.27
N ASN A 39 4.60 -5.56 0.80
CA ASN A 39 3.15 -5.71 0.84
C ASN A 39 2.43 -4.84 -0.20
N PHE A 40 3.17 -4.06 -0.99
CA PHE A 40 2.59 -3.20 -2.04
C PHE A 40 1.76 -3.98 -3.05
N LEU A 41 2.22 -5.18 -3.45
CA LEU A 41 1.48 -6.00 -4.40
C LEU A 41 0.20 -6.56 -3.76
N ARG A 42 0.26 -6.95 -2.49
CA ARG A 42 -0.90 -7.46 -1.74
C ARG A 42 -1.98 -6.39 -1.58
N SER A 43 -1.60 -5.19 -1.14
CA SER A 43 -2.55 -4.08 -0.99
C SER A 43 -3.15 -3.66 -2.34
N LYS A 44 -2.36 -3.69 -3.42
CA LYS A 44 -2.85 -3.42 -4.78
C LYS A 44 -3.84 -4.48 -5.27
N GLN A 45 -3.56 -5.76 -5.03
CA GLN A 45 -4.45 -6.86 -5.41
C GLN A 45 -5.76 -6.82 -4.62
N LEU A 46 -5.67 -6.61 -3.31
CA LEU A 46 -6.83 -6.45 -2.43
C LEU A 46 -7.71 -5.27 -2.88
N TRP A 47 -7.10 -4.12 -3.20
CA TRP A 47 -7.82 -2.97 -3.74
C TRP A 47 -8.55 -3.27 -5.07
N ALA A 48 -7.93 -4.05 -5.96
CA ALA A 48 -8.54 -4.44 -7.23
C ALA A 48 -9.78 -5.31 -7.01
N LEU A 49 -9.71 -6.28 -6.09
CA LEU A 49 -10.83 -7.16 -5.74
C LEU A 49 -12.00 -6.36 -5.13
N ILE A 50 -11.71 -5.47 -4.18
CA ILE A 50 -12.72 -4.61 -3.54
C ILE A 50 -13.42 -3.71 -4.58
N SER A 51 -12.66 -3.20 -5.55
CA SER A 51 -13.19 -2.32 -6.60
C SER A 51 -14.00 -3.07 -7.65
N GLN A 52 -13.66 -4.34 -7.93
CA GLN A 52 -14.33 -5.19 -8.93
C GLN A 52 -15.64 -5.81 -8.41
N GLU A 53 -15.74 -6.05 -7.10
CA GLU A 53 -16.97 -6.51 -6.47
C GLU A 53 -18.07 -5.42 -6.52
N GLY A 54 -17.69 -4.14 -6.49
CA GLY A 54 -18.62 -3.01 -6.59
C GLY A 54 -19.31 -2.86 -7.95
N GLU A 55 -18.78 -3.45 -9.03
CA GLU A 55 -19.37 -3.42 -10.37
C GLU A 55 -20.14 -4.70 -10.76
N ASN A 56 -20.03 -5.79 -10.00
CA ASN A 56 -20.71 -7.06 -10.29
C ASN A 56 -22.12 -7.21 -9.67
N ALA A 57 -22.66 -6.15 -9.06
CA ALA A 57 -24.05 -6.13 -8.56
C ALA A 57 -25.10 -5.71 -9.62
N ALA A 58 -24.78 -5.80 -10.93
CA ALA A 58 -25.72 -5.59 -12.01
C ALA A 58 -25.79 -6.83 -12.92
N LEU A 59 -26.66 -7.77 -12.57
CA LEU A 59 -27.13 -8.82 -13.50
C LEU A 59 -27.78 -8.20 -14.74
N PRO A 60 -27.74 -8.92 -15.88
CA PRO A 60 -29.02 -9.36 -16.41
C PRO A 60 -29.10 -10.87 -16.65
N ASP A 61 -30.30 -11.36 -16.39
CA ASP A 61 -30.77 -12.75 -16.39
C ASP A 61 -31.04 -13.30 -17.81
N LYS A 62 -30.56 -14.52 -18.03
CA LYS A 62 -30.97 -15.65 -18.92
C LYS A 62 -31.76 -15.39 -20.23
N ALA A 63 -31.28 -15.99 -21.35
CA ALA A 63 -31.93 -17.08 -22.12
C ALA A 63 -31.24 -17.33 -23.48
N GLY A 64 -30.89 -18.59 -23.82
CA GLY A 64 -30.60 -19.04 -25.21
C GLY A 64 -31.89 -19.48 -25.94
N PRO A 65 -31.90 -20.24 -27.06
CA PRO A 65 -30.83 -20.74 -27.98
C PRO A 65 -31.14 -20.51 -29.50
N GLY A 66 -30.21 -20.84 -30.43
CA GLY A 66 -30.59 -21.25 -31.82
C GLY A 66 -29.91 -20.59 -33.03
N GLU A 67 -29.03 -21.36 -33.69
CA GLU A 67 -28.84 -21.61 -35.13
C GLU A 67 -28.69 -20.48 -36.22
N ARG A 68 -27.51 -20.55 -36.86
CA ARG A 68 -27.27 -20.78 -38.31
C ARG A 68 -27.48 -19.63 -39.32
N GLY A 69 -26.39 -19.31 -40.05
CA GLY A 69 -26.47 -18.99 -41.49
C GLY A 69 -25.75 -17.73 -41.99
N THR A 70 -24.47 -17.89 -42.35
CA THR A 70 -23.81 -17.47 -43.62
C THR A 70 -24.08 -16.11 -44.29
N VAL A 71 -23.02 -15.30 -44.44
CA VAL A 71 -22.45 -14.76 -45.71
C VAL A 71 -20.98 -14.30 -45.42
N SER A 72 -19.92 -14.99 -45.85
CA SER A 72 -19.12 -14.81 -47.11
C SER A 72 -18.82 -13.34 -47.47
N SER A 73 -17.60 -12.83 -47.73
CA SER A 73 -16.35 -13.43 -48.21
C SER A 73 -15.18 -12.40 -48.21
N LEU A 74 -13.94 -12.92 -48.05
CA LEU A 74 -12.61 -12.43 -48.54
C LEU A 74 -12.06 -11.09 -47.94
N GLN A 75 -10.81 -10.95 -47.50
CA GLN A 75 -9.54 -11.42 -48.10
C GLN A 75 -8.36 -11.16 -47.13
N GLY A 76 -7.33 -12.02 -47.11
CA GLY A 76 -5.96 -11.65 -46.71
C GLY A 76 -5.42 -12.23 -45.39
N SER A 77 -4.85 -13.43 -45.44
CA SER A 77 -3.92 -13.97 -44.41
C SER A 77 -2.49 -13.52 -44.72
N PRO A 78 -1.68 -13.16 -43.70
CA PRO A 78 -0.27 -13.48 -43.68
C PRO A 78 0.04 -14.60 -42.65
N PRO A 79 1.14 -15.35 -42.85
CA PRO A 79 1.39 -16.60 -42.17
C PRO A 79 1.63 -16.44 -40.66
N VAL A 80 1.09 -17.40 -39.92
CA VAL A 80 1.37 -17.64 -38.50
C VAL A 80 2.87 -17.89 -38.33
N TYR A 81 3.57 -16.93 -37.73
CA TYR A 81 4.86 -17.19 -37.10
C TYR A 81 4.60 -17.50 -35.62
N PRO A 82 5.21 -18.55 -35.04
CA PRO A 82 5.21 -18.70 -33.60
C PRO A 82 6.10 -17.59 -33.04
N HIS A 83 5.48 -16.48 -32.61
CA HIS A 83 6.18 -15.49 -31.80
C HIS A 83 6.41 -16.10 -30.43
N THR A 84 7.52 -16.83 -30.30
CA THR A 84 8.15 -17.06 -29.00
C THR A 84 8.54 -15.67 -28.47
N SER A 85 7.67 -15.07 -27.67
CA SER A 85 7.96 -13.85 -26.92
C SER A 85 9.04 -14.17 -25.89
N THR A 86 10.30 -14.14 -26.33
CA THR A 86 11.40 -13.94 -25.42
C THR A 86 11.26 -12.50 -24.88
N PRO A 87 11.21 -12.30 -23.55
CA PRO A 87 11.26 -10.95 -23.02
C PRO A 87 12.62 -10.38 -23.39
N VAL A 88 12.65 -9.41 -24.30
CA VAL A 88 13.83 -8.59 -24.53
C VAL A 88 14.02 -7.79 -23.23
N VAL A 89 14.84 -8.34 -22.34
CA VAL A 89 15.37 -7.63 -21.17
C VAL A 89 16.26 -6.52 -21.72
N LYS A 90 15.64 -5.40 -22.10
CA LYS A 90 16.36 -4.15 -22.32
C LYS A 90 16.99 -3.83 -20.97
N LYS A 91 18.30 -4.06 -20.85
CA LYS A 91 19.08 -3.68 -19.68
C LYS A 91 19.06 -2.15 -19.60
N THR A 92 18.02 -1.58 -19.00
CA THR A 92 18.02 -0.18 -18.62
C THR A 92 19.17 -0.02 -17.63
N PRO A 93 20.14 0.89 -17.88
CA PRO A 93 21.21 1.12 -16.93
C PRO A 93 20.59 1.49 -15.59
N ARG A 94 20.99 0.79 -14.53
CA ARG A 94 20.55 1.08 -13.17
C ARG A 94 20.98 2.52 -12.86
N LYS A 95 20.00 3.40 -12.64
CA LYS A 95 20.25 4.76 -12.14
C LYS A 95 20.33 4.66 -10.62
N THR A 96 21.50 4.94 -10.08
CA THR A 96 21.72 4.98 -8.62
C THR A 96 21.97 6.42 -8.22
N LEU A 97 21.22 6.94 -7.24
CA LEU A 97 21.51 8.21 -6.60
C LEU A 97 22.56 7.97 -5.52
N GLN A 98 23.67 8.71 -5.54
CA GLN A 98 24.63 8.72 -4.44
C GLN A 98 24.21 9.78 -3.43
N LEU A 99 24.04 9.38 -2.17
CA LEU A 99 23.89 10.30 -1.06
C LEU A 99 25.27 10.82 -0.64
N PRO A 100 25.38 12.09 -0.19
CA PRO A 100 26.62 12.60 0.37
C PRO A 100 27.01 11.79 1.62
N SER A 101 28.28 11.40 1.69
CA SER A 101 28.89 10.70 2.82
C SER A 101 29.97 11.59 3.43
N PRO A 102 30.06 11.72 4.76
CA PRO A 102 29.27 11.03 5.79
C PRO A 102 27.89 11.69 6.04
N PRO A 103 26.94 10.97 6.63
CA PRO A 103 25.67 11.55 7.07
C PRO A 103 25.90 12.64 8.13
N GLU A 104 25.13 13.71 8.05
CA GLU A 104 25.11 14.76 9.06
C GLU A 104 24.19 14.34 10.21
N TYR A 105 24.78 14.06 11.37
CA TYR A 105 24.03 13.74 12.58
C TYR A 105 23.74 15.04 13.34
N VAL A 106 22.46 15.38 13.48
CA VAL A 106 22.05 16.41 14.43
C VAL A 106 21.97 15.77 15.81
N ILE A 107 22.92 16.13 16.68
CA ILE A 107 22.91 15.71 18.08
C ILE A 107 22.11 16.76 18.84
N TYR A 108 20.88 16.41 19.22
CA TYR A 108 20.09 17.23 20.14
C TYR A 108 20.66 17.04 21.54
N THR A 109 21.32 18.05 22.07
CA THR A 109 21.66 18.12 23.49
C THR A 109 20.48 18.72 24.22
N ASP A 110 19.98 18.04 25.26
CA ASP A 110 18.84 18.48 26.07
C ASP A 110 19.23 19.65 26.99
N THR A 111 19.79 20.71 26.42
CA THR A 111 20.23 21.91 27.15
C THR A 111 19.09 22.57 27.91
N GLU A 112 17.88 22.56 27.34
CA GLU A 112 16.67 23.02 28.02
C GLU A 112 16.36 22.18 29.27
N LEU A 113 16.49 20.85 29.18
CA LEU A 113 16.26 19.94 30.30
C LEU A 113 17.32 20.13 31.39
N GLU A 114 18.58 20.35 31.02
CA GLU A 114 19.66 20.65 31.94
C GLU A 114 19.42 21.97 32.68
N LEU A 115 18.99 23.01 31.96
CA LEU A 115 18.64 24.30 32.54
C LEU A 115 17.45 24.20 33.50
N ALA A 116 16.39 23.50 33.10
CA ALA A 116 15.22 23.27 33.96
C ALA A 116 15.58 22.50 35.23
N ARG A 117 16.42 21.46 35.10
CA ARG A 117 16.91 20.68 36.25
C ARG A 117 17.74 21.54 37.19
N LYS A 118 18.65 22.36 36.66
CA LYS A 118 19.47 23.29 37.46
C LYS A 118 18.58 24.27 38.22
N HIS A 119 17.63 24.90 37.54
CA HIS A 119 16.71 25.86 38.15
C HIS A 119 15.90 25.21 39.28
N HIS A 120 15.36 24.01 39.06
CA HIS A 120 14.63 23.28 40.09
C HIS A 120 15.47 23.08 41.37
N PHE A 121 16.71 22.61 41.25
CA PHE A 121 17.56 22.41 42.42
C PHE A 121 17.94 23.73 43.10
N GLU A 122 18.15 24.81 42.35
CA GLU A 122 18.39 26.14 42.92
C GLU A 122 17.19 26.65 43.74
N MET A 123 15.97 26.46 43.21
CA MET A 123 14.74 26.82 43.92
C MET A 123 14.52 25.95 45.18
N ALA A 124 14.85 24.66 45.11
CA ALA A 124 14.80 23.76 46.27
C ALA A 124 15.81 24.16 47.36
N HIS A 125 17.01 24.62 46.99
CA HIS A 125 18.00 25.09 47.95
C HIS A 125 17.63 26.42 48.61
N THR A 126 16.86 27.26 47.93
CA THR A 126 16.42 28.58 48.43
C THR A 126 15.06 28.53 49.14
N GLY A 127 14.37 27.38 49.16
CA GLY A 127 13.05 27.20 49.78
C GLY A 127 11.93 27.92 49.05
N ARG A 128 12.07 28.10 47.73
CA ARG A 128 11.14 28.83 46.84
C ARG A 128 10.44 27.91 45.84
N GLU A 129 10.32 26.61 46.14
CA GLU A 129 9.82 25.60 45.21
C GLU A 129 8.44 25.90 44.59
N GLY A 130 7.60 26.73 45.24
CA GLY A 130 6.28 27.15 44.76
C GLY A 130 6.25 28.40 43.87
N GLU A 131 7.37 29.10 43.68
CA GLU A 131 7.42 30.37 42.93
C GLU A 131 7.65 30.17 41.41
N SER A 132 7.88 28.93 40.96
CA SER A 132 8.21 28.58 39.56
C SER A 132 6.98 28.16 38.72
N ALA A 133 5.77 28.59 39.09
CA ALA A 133 4.55 28.33 38.33
C ALA A 133 3.87 29.64 37.92
N MET A 134 4.33 30.22 36.80
CA MET A 134 3.55 31.07 35.89
C MET A 134 4.06 30.90 34.47
#